data_AF-A0A699XG66-F1
#
_entry.id   AF-A0A699XG66-F1
#
_cell.length_a   1.000
_cell.length_b   1.000
_cell.length_c   1.000
_cell.angle_alpha   90.00
_cell.angle_beta   90.00
_cell.angle_gamma   90.00
#
_symmetry.space_group_name_H-M   'P 1'
#
loop_
_entity.id
_entity.type
_entity.pdbx_description
1 polymer ?
#
loop_
_entity_poly.entity_id
_entity_poly.type
_entity_poly.pdbx_seq_one_letter_code
_entity_poly.pdbx_strand_id
1 'polypeptide(L)'
;VPLANQLKVPFMGIWAAGTKITENGAADNYVFRVSAVDELVDEALVKYGADQGMKKPGMILINNPWGESNEAGFKRALEKRGLENAGVERIQD
;
A
#
# COMPACT_ATOMS: atom_id res chain seq x y z
N VAL A 1 3.29 13.71 7.81
CA VAL A 1 4.74 13.48 7.64
C VAL A 1 5.56 14.77 7.67
N PRO A 2 5.30 15.80 6.82
CA PRO A 2 6.22 16.94 6.72
C PRO A 2 6.43 17.68 8.04
N LEU A 3 5.37 17.89 8.81
CA LEU A 3 5.44 18.57 10.11
C LEU A 3 6.27 17.81 11.15
N ALA A 4 6.08 16.49 11.29
CA ALA A 4 6.84 15.67 12.24
C ALA A 4 8.33 15.70 11.93
N ASN A 5 8.70 15.62 10.64
CA ASN A 5 10.10 15.70 10.22
C ASN A 5 10.69 17.10 10.42
N GLN A 6 9.94 18.17 10.14
CA GLN A 6 10.37 19.55 10.37
C GLN A 6 10.63 19.84 11.86
N LEU A 7 9.73 19.38 12.73
CA LEU A 7 9.83 19.58 14.18
C LEU A 7 10.82 18.61 14.84
N LYS A 8 11.30 17.59 14.11
CA LYS A 8 12.14 16.51 14.64
C LYS A 8 11.52 15.82 15.86
N VAL A 9 10.20 15.65 15.84
CA VAL A 9 9.43 15.01 16.91
C VAL A 9 8.99 13.63 16.43
N PRO A 10 9.35 12.55 17.15
CA PRO A 10 8.83 11.22 16.86
C PRO A 10 7.29 11.21 16.88
N PHE A 11 6.69 10.76 15.79
CA PHE A 11 5.25 10.55 15.67
C PHE A 11 4.96 9.08 15.44
N MET A 12 4.04 8.51 16.21
CA MET A 12 3.64 7.11 16.10
C MET A 12 2.21 6.99 15.57
N GLY A 13 2.05 6.52 14.34
CA GLY A 13 0.77 6.17 13.76
C GLY A 13 0.27 4.82 14.26
N ILE A 14 -0.96 4.77 14.79
CA ILE A 14 -1.53 3.53 15.36
C ILE A 14 -2.45 2.76 14.41
N TRP A 15 -2.90 3.38 13.31
CA TRP A 15 -3.92 2.77 12.43
C TRP A 15 -3.58 2.92 10.94
N ALA A 16 -3.22 4.12 10.49
CA ALA A 16 -3.07 4.39 9.05
C ALA A 16 -2.12 3.39 8.34
N ALA A 17 -2.55 2.85 7.20
CA ALA A 17 -1.88 1.73 6.51
C ALA A 17 -1.03 2.16 5.29
N GLY A 18 -1.24 3.38 4.79
CA GLY A 18 -0.53 3.96 3.63
C GLY A 18 0.99 3.74 3.66
N THR A 19 1.54 3.04 2.67
CA THR A 19 2.99 2.74 2.60
C THR A 19 3.84 4.00 2.67
N LYS A 20 3.43 5.06 1.97
CA LYS A 20 4.11 6.37 1.94
C LYS A 20 4.12 7.11 3.28
N ILE A 21 3.45 6.63 4.33
CA ILE A 21 3.53 7.25 5.65
C ILE A 21 4.93 7.07 6.24
N THR A 22 5.46 5.85 6.17
CA THR A 22 6.81 5.52 6.67
C THR A 22 7.85 5.47 5.54
N GLU A 23 7.43 5.27 4.30
CA GLU A 23 8.32 5.26 3.12
C GLU A 23 8.12 6.53 2.29
N ASN A 24 8.34 7.67 2.94
CA ASN A 24 8.03 9.00 2.39
C ASN A 24 9.19 9.66 1.61
N GLY A 25 10.37 9.03 1.57
CA GLY A 25 11.54 9.55 0.86
C GLY A 25 12.27 10.70 1.55
N ALA A 26 11.92 11.06 2.79
CA ALA A 26 12.67 12.06 3.55
C ALA A 26 14.03 11.51 4.01
N ALA A 27 15.06 12.37 4.00
CA ALA A 27 16.41 12.01 4.46
C ALA A 27 16.42 11.64 5.96
N ASP A 28 15.73 12.45 6.77
CA ASP A 28 15.40 12.12 8.17
C ASP A 28 13.91 11.83 8.28
N ASN A 29 13.54 10.70 8.88
CA ASN A 29 12.15 10.29 9.04
C ASN A 29 11.80 10.04 10.51
N TYR A 30 10.93 10.89 11.06
CA TYR A 30 10.47 10.84 12.44
C TYR A 30 9.08 10.19 12.56
N VAL A 31 8.58 9.58 11.49
CA VAL A 31 7.27 8.93 11.46
C VAL A 31 7.43 7.42 11.56
N PHE A 32 6.86 6.85 12.61
CA PHE A 32 6.82 5.43 12.91
C PHE A 32 5.38 4.93 12.92
N ARG A 33 5.19 3.61 12.91
CA ARG A 33 3.87 3.00 13.11
C ARG A 33 3.93 1.64 13.78
N VAL A 34 2.78 1.21 14.29
CA VAL A 34 2.54 -0.14 14.84
C VAL A 34 1.56 -0.95 13.97
N SER A 35 0.90 -0.33 12.99
CA SER A 35 0.00 -0.99 12.04
C SER A 35 0.75 -1.70 10.91
N ALA A 36 0.08 -2.65 10.26
CA ALA A 36 0.57 -3.26 9.01
C ALA A 36 0.65 -2.22 7.88
N VAL A 37 1.48 -2.52 6.89
CA VAL A 37 1.67 -1.69 5.70
C VAL A 37 0.88 -2.25 4.53
N ASP A 38 0.26 -1.39 3.72
CA ASP A 38 -0.47 -1.80 2.51
C ASP A 38 0.33 -2.81 1.70
N GLU A 39 1.61 -2.53 1.40
CA GLU A 39 2.45 -3.40 0.58
C GLU A 39 2.65 -4.82 1.15
N LEU A 40 2.70 -4.97 2.48
CA LEU A 40 2.79 -6.29 3.12
C LEU A 40 1.46 -7.05 2.99
N VAL A 41 0.35 -6.33 3.12
CA VAL A 41 -1.00 -6.91 2.98
C VAL A 41 -1.26 -7.28 1.53
N ASP A 42 -0.91 -6.40 0.59
CA ASP A 42 -1.07 -6.61 -0.85
C ASP A 42 -0.29 -7.85 -1.32
N GLU A 43 0.96 -7.98 -0.89
CA GLU A 43 1.79 -9.17 -1.16
C GLU A 43 1.16 -10.45 -0.60
N ALA A 44 0.65 -10.41 0.64
CA ALA A 44 0.01 -11.55 1.28
C ALA A 44 -1.28 -11.98 0.55
N LEU A 45 -2.12 -11.01 0.15
CA LEU A 45 -3.35 -11.25 -0.58
C LEU A 45 -3.11 -11.82 -1.98
N VAL A 46 -2.16 -11.26 -2.72
CA VAL A 46 -1.81 -11.77 -4.06
C VAL A 46 -1.18 -13.16 -3.96
N LYS A 47 -0.31 -13.38 -2.96
CA LYS A 47 0.23 -14.72 -2.69
C LYS A 47 -0.89 -15.72 -2.47
N TYR A 48 -1.81 -15.41 -1.56
CA TYR A 48 -2.92 -16.29 -1.24
C TYR A 48 -3.78 -16.58 -2.48
N GLY A 49 -4.14 -15.55 -3.25
CA GLY A 49 -4.90 -15.73 -4.49
C GLY A 49 -4.17 -16.64 -5.49
N ALA A 50 -2.87 -16.41 -5.71
CA ALA A 50 -2.05 -17.22 -6.61
C ALA A 50 -2.00 -18.69 -6.17
N ASP A 51 -1.83 -18.95 -4.87
CA ASP A 51 -1.85 -20.30 -4.28
C ASP A 51 -3.21 -20.99 -4.46
N GLN A 52 -4.30 -20.22 -4.53
CA GLN A 52 -5.66 -20.69 -4.81
C GLN A 52 -5.99 -20.75 -6.31
N GLY A 53 -5.01 -20.54 -7.20
CA GLY A 53 -5.18 -20.67 -8.65
C GLY A 53 -5.69 -19.41 -9.35
N MET A 54 -5.72 -18.24 -8.70
CA MET A 54 -5.99 -16.95 -9.32
C MET A 54 -5.04 -16.68 -10.48
N LYS A 55 -5.55 -16.19 -11.62
CA LYS A 55 -4.77 -15.95 -12.85
C LYS A 55 -4.73 -14.49 -13.29
N LYS A 56 -5.88 -13.82 -13.27
CA LYS A 56 -6.01 -12.45 -13.78
C LYS A 56 -7.01 -11.64 -12.95
N PRO A 57 -6.65 -11.20 -11.73
CA PRO A 57 -7.57 -10.49 -10.84
C PRO A 57 -7.89 -9.08 -11.33
N GLY A 58 -9.11 -8.62 -11.09
CA GLY A 58 -9.49 -7.21 -11.18
C GLY A 58 -9.32 -6.50 -9.84
N MET A 59 -9.14 -5.18 -9.88
CA MET A 59 -9.05 -4.33 -8.69
C MET A 59 -10.21 -3.34 -8.66
N ILE A 60 -10.87 -3.22 -7.50
CA ILE A 60 -11.86 -2.17 -7.22
C ILE A 60 -11.35 -1.41 -6.00
N LEU A 61 -11.02 -0.14 -6.18
CA LEU A 61 -10.29 0.66 -5.19
C LEU A 61 -11.05 1.97 -4.90
N ILE A 62 -10.84 2.53 -3.72
CA ILE A 62 -11.36 3.87 -3.39
C ILE A 62 -10.49 4.92 -4.09
N ASN A 63 -11.09 5.98 -4.63
CA ASN A 63 -10.37 7.05 -5.32
C ASN A 63 -9.75 8.06 -4.31
N ASN A 64 -8.76 7.60 -3.54
CA ASN A 64 -8.02 8.44 -2.60
C ASN A 64 -6.57 7.93 -2.46
N PRO A 65 -5.70 8.62 -1.69
CA PRO A 65 -4.31 8.19 -1.53
C PRO A 65 -4.12 6.78 -0.94
N TRP A 66 -5.12 6.23 -0.25
CA TRP A 66 -5.09 4.85 0.24
C TRP A 66 -5.30 3.85 -0.90
N GLY A 67 -6.31 4.07 -1.76
CA GLY A 67 -6.51 3.24 -2.95
C GLY A 67 -5.34 3.33 -3.95
N GLU A 68 -4.72 4.50 -4.11
CA GLU A 68 -3.50 4.64 -4.91
C GLU A 68 -2.33 3.81 -4.35
N SER A 69 -2.20 3.74 -3.02
CA SER A 69 -1.19 2.95 -2.31
C SER A 69 -1.40 1.45 -2.57
N ASN A 70 -2.63 0.97 -2.42
CA ASN A 70 -2.97 -0.43 -2.70
C ASN A 70 -2.80 -0.78 -4.18
N GLU A 71 -3.20 0.08 -5.11
CA GLU A 71 -3.00 -0.19 -6.55
C GLU A 71 -1.53 -0.44 -6.86
N ALA A 72 -0.64 0.40 -6.31
CA ALA A 72 0.78 0.29 -6.51
C ALA A 72 1.34 -1.00 -5.88
N GLY A 73 0.94 -1.35 -4.65
CA GLY A 73 1.38 -2.56 -3.97
C GLY A 73 0.87 -3.83 -4.65
N PHE A 74 -0.41 -3.89 -5.04
CA PHE A 74 -0.97 -5.00 -5.81
C PHE A 74 -0.27 -5.18 -7.15
N LYS A 75 0.00 -4.10 -7.89
CA LYS A 75 0.74 -4.18 -9.16
C LYS A 75 2.13 -4.79 -8.98
N ARG A 76 2.89 -4.36 -7.95
CA ARG A 76 4.20 -4.95 -7.63
C ARG A 76 4.08 -6.43 -7.25
N ALA A 77 3.10 -6.78 -6.41
CA ALA A 77 2.90 -8.15 -5.96
C ALA A 77 2.48 -9.10 -7.11
N LEU A 78 1.68 -8.60 -8.06
CA LEU A 78 1.30 -9.33 -9.28
C LEU A 78 2.49 -9.51 -10.22
N GLU A 79 3.26 -8.44 -10.47
CA GLU A 79 4.47 -8.46 -11.31
C GLU A 79 5.49 -9.48 -10.79
N LYS A 80 5.74 -9.50 -9.48
CA LYS A 80 6.63 -10.46 -8.82
C LYS A 80 6.24 -11.93 -9.07
N ARG A 81 4.98 -12.20 -9.44
CA ARG A 81 4.43 -13.53 -9.73
C ARG A 81 4.15 -13.76 -11.22
N GLY A 82 4.48 -12.80 -12.09
CA GLY A 82 4.18 -12.88 -13.51
C GLY A 82 2.68 -12.91 -13.82
N LEU A 83 1.86 -12.30 -12.97
CA LEU A 83 0.41 -12.20 -13.17
C LEU A 83 0.02 -10.84 -13.72
N GLU A 84 -0.89 -10.82 -14.69
CA GLU A 84 -1.53 -9.59 -15.16
C GLU A 84 -2.77 -9.27 -14.32
N ASN A 85 -3.17 -8.00 -14.25
CA ASN A 85 -4.50 -7.64 -13.76
C ASN A 85 -5.51 -7.61 -14.93
N ALA A 86 -6.79 -7.82 -14.62
CA ALA A 86 -7.89 -7.73 -15.57
C ALA A 86 -8.34 -6.29 -15.85
N GLY A 87 -8.08 -5.39 -14.91
CA GLY A 87 -8.51 -4.00 -14.94
C GLY A 87 -8.48 -3.40 -13.54
N VAL A 88 -8.54 -2.06 -13.48
CA VAL A 88 -8.59 -1.29 -12.24
C VAL A 88 -9.72 -0.29 -12.35
N GLU A 89 -10.66 -0.36 -11.41
CA GLU A 89 -11.72 0.64 -11.26
C GLU A 89 -11.55 1.38 -9.94
N ARG A 90 -11.72 2.70 -10.00
CA ARG A 90 -11.69 3.56 -8.80
C ARG A 90 -13.07 4.15 -8.55
N ILE A 91 -13.54 4.03 -7.32
CA ILE A 91 -14.87 4.48 -6.90
C ILE A 91 -14.73 5.65 -5.94
N GLN A 92 -15.58 6.66 -6.11
CA GLN A 92 -15.73 7.79 -5.21
C GLN A 92 -17.21 8.10 -5.03
N ASP A 93 -17.62 8.52 -3.83
CA ASP A 93 -18.94 9.10 -3.58
C ASP A 93 -19.09 10.48 -4.25
#